data_AF-A0A1F6M7H8-F1
#
_entry.id   AF-A0A1F6M7H8-F1
#
_cell.length_a   1.000
_cell.length_b   1.000
_cell.length_c   1.000
_cell.angle_alpha   90.00
_cell.angle_beta   90.00
_cell.angle_gamma   90.00
#
_symmetry.space_group_name_H-M   'P 1'
#
loop_
_entity.id
_entity.type
_entity.pdbx_description
1 polymer ?
#
loop_
_entity_poly.entity_id
_entity_poly.type
_entity_poly.pdbx_seq_one_letter_code
_entity_poly.pdbx_strand_id
1 'polypeptide(L)'
;MKILGVGSFGVIYSGLTEQAAIDFLITKRHGEKKAAFVRFEIGKIDLVWGEQGTSIKEGHGLVHILEKHPEIISELAKIIIEGVVYKQGNDRLLIVKNVGEDKNQVAAVRLDWNGNEKTWLVSAFNEP
;
A
#
# COMPACT_ATOMS: atom_id res chain seq x y z
N MET A 1 -1.77 20.04 0.30
CA MET A 1 -0.69 19.08 -0.02
C MET A 1 0.65 19.71 0.30
N LYS A 2 1.61 18.95 0.86
CA LYS A 2 2.97 19.45 1.19
C LYS A 2 4.03 18.47 0.68
N ILE A 3 5.17 18.99 0.24
CA ILE A 3 6.38 18.20 -0.05
C ILE A 3 7.22 18.17 1.22
N LEU A 4 7.65 16.97 1.63
CA LEU A 4 8.43 16.75 2.85
C LEU A 4 9.91 16.50 2.57
N GLY A 5 10.28 16.18 1.33
CA GLY A 5 11.65 15.89 0.92
C GLY A 5 11.69 14.87 -0.21
N VAL A 6 12.84 14.21 -0.35
CA VAL A 6 13.09 13.11 -1.31
C VAL A 6 13.60 11.90 -0.53
N GLY A 7 13.00 10.74 -0.76
CA GLY A 7 13.38 9.46 -0.16
C GLY A 7 13.67 8.40 -1.23
N SER A 8 13.78 7.14 -0.82
CA SER A 8 14.13 6.02 -1.72
C SER A 8 13.15 5.83 -2.88
N PHE A 9 11.89 6.22 -2.71
CA PHE A 9 10.84 6.09 -3.73
C PHE A 9 10.63 7.38 -4.54
N GLY A 10 11.43 8.42 -4.30
CA GLY A 10 11.29 9.74 -4.90
C GLY A 10 10.73 10.79 -3.95
N VAL A 11 10.00 11.77 -4.50
CA VAL A 11 9.44 12.89 -3.72
C VAL A 11 8.43 12.39 -2.68
N ILE A 12 8.57 12.86 -1.44
CA ILE A 12 7.69 12.52 -0.33
C ILE A 12 6.59 13.59 -0.20
N TYR A 13 5.34 13.18 -0.38
CA TYR A 13 4.17 14.04 -0.33
C TYR A 13 3.29 13.74 0.88
N SER A 14 2.67 14.76 1.49
CA SER A 14 1.72 14.59 2.61
C SER A 14 0.43 15.41 2.43
N GLY A 15 -0.58 15.09 3.23
CA GLY A 15 -1.85 15.82 3.34
C GLY A 15 -3.06 15.12 2.71
N LEU A 16 -2.95 14.62 1.47
CA LEU A 16 -3.98 13.74 0.89
C LEU A 16 -3.89 12.33 1.51
N THR A 17 -5.03 11.71 1.76
CA THR A 17 -5.19 10.38 2.37
C THR A 17 -6.14 9.51 1.55
N GLU A 18 -6.16 8.21 1.84
CA GLU A 18 -7.12 7.23 1.31
C GLU A 18 -7.18 7.25 -0.23
N GLN A 19 -8.39 7.26 -0.82
CA GLN A 19 -8.56 7.26 -2.27
C GLN A 19 -7.88 8.48 -2.93
N ALA A 20 -7.94 9.66 -2.30
CA ALA A 20 -7.28 10.85 -2.82
C ALA A 20 -5.74 10.73 -2.83
N ALA A 21 -5.15 9.97 -1.90
CA ALA A 21 -3.73 9.65 -1.93
C ALA A 21 -3.39 8.67 -3.07
N ILE A 22 -4.24 7.67 -3.30
CA ILE A 22 -4.10 6.70 -4.39
C ILE A 22 -4.14 7.43 -5.74
N ASP A 23 -5.23 8.17 -6.02
CA ASP A 23 -5.43 8.86 -7.29
C ASP A 23 -4.32 9.87 -7.59
N PHE A 24 -3.87 10.58 -6.55
CA PHE A 24 -2.74 11.50 -6.67
C PHE A 24 -1.47 10.77 -7.10
N LEU A 25 -1.14 9.65 -6.46
CA LEU A 25 0.11 8.93 -6.75
C LEU A 25 0.04 8.22 -8.11
N ILE A 26 -1.14 7.74 -8.54
CA ILE A 26 -1.41 7.28 -9.91
C ILE A 26 -1.14 8.39 -10.92
N THR A 27 -1.58 9.61 -10.63
CA THR A 27 -1.36 10.78 -11.50
C THR A 27 0.12 11.15 -11.57
N LYS A 28 0.85 11.05 -10.46
CA LYS A 28 2.28 11.39 -10.40
C LYS A 28 3.20 10.32 -10.96
N ARG A 29 2.82 9.04 -10.85
CA ARG A 29 3.62 7.88 -11.28
C ARG A 29 5.05 7.88 -10.71
N HIS A 30 5.24 8.46 -9.54
CA HIS A 30 6.52 8.60 -8.88
C HIS A 30 6.33 9.07 -7.43
N GLY A 31 7.31 8.81 -6.56
CA GLY A 31 7.32 9.30 -5.19
C GLY A 31 6.57 8.43 -4.20
N GLU A 32 6.28 9.01 -3.04
CA GLU A 32 5.49 8.37 -1.99
C GLU A 32 4.54 9.35 -1.30
N LYS A 33 3.44 8.80 -0.80
CA LYS A 33 2.43 9.44 0.02
C LYS A 33 2.64 9.01 1.47
N LYS A 34 3.23 9.92 2.26
CA LYS A 34 3.43 9.70 3.70
C LYS A 34 2.11 9.75 4.44
N ALA A 35 1.89 8.79 5.33
CA ALA A 35 0.64 8.62 6.08
C ALA A 35 -0.60 8.64 5.18
N ALA A 36 -0.55 7.89 4.08
CA ALA A 36 -1.67 7.75 3.14
C ALA A 36 -2.90 7.14 3.83
N PHE A 37 -2.67 6.23 4.78
CA PHE A 37 -3.70 5.62 5.61
C PHE A 37 -3.29 5.68 7.07
N VAL A 38 -4.26 5.67 7.98
CA VAL A 38 -4.05 5.62 9.42
C VAL A 38 -4.97 4.58 10.03
N ARG A 39 -4.40 3.65 10.78
CA ARG A 39 -5.09 2.57 11.49
C ARG A 39 -4.64 2.56 12.93
N PHE A 40 -5.55 2.40 13.89
CA PHE A 40 -5.19 2.42 15.31
C PHE A 40 -4.16 1.33 15.67
N GLU A 41 -4.35 0.12 15.15
CA GLU A 41 -3.51 -1.05 15.48
C GLU A 41 -2.14 -1.05 14.77
N ILE A 42 -1.99 -0.33 13.65
CA ILE A 42 -0.80 -0.35 12.78
C ILE A 42 -0.04 0.98 12.84
N GLY A 43 -0.74 2.09 13.08
CA GLY A 43 -0.25 3.44 12.93
C GLY A 43 -0.42 3.97 11.50
N LYS A 44 0.53 4.80 11.08
CA LYS A 44 0.52 5.44 9.76
C LYS A 44 1.08 4.47 8.73
N ILE A 45 0.38 4.31 7.61
CA ILE A 45 0.80 3.48 6.50
C ILE A 45 1.08 4.39 5.31
N ASP A 46 2.31 4.33 4.81
CA ASP A 46 2.72 5.05 3.61
C ASP A 46 2.26 4.30 2.34
N LEU A 47 1.92 5.05 1.30
CA LEU A 47 1.68 4.52 -0.04
C LEU A 47 2.85 4.94 -0.94
N VAL A 48 3.58 3.98 -1.49
CA VAL A 48 4.73 4.26 -2.37
C VAL A 48 4.36 3.95 -3.82
N TRP A 49 4.92 4.70 -4.76
CA TRP A 49 4.77 4.36 -6.18
C TRP A 49 5.40 2.99 -6.45
N GLY A 50 6.61 2.80 -5.94
CA GLY A 50 7.35 1.55 -6.00
C GLY A 50 7.97 1.29 -7.36
N GLU A 51 8.27 0.02 -7.62
CA GLU A 51 8.95 -0.44 -8.82
C GLU A 51 8.22 -1.64 -9.41
N GLN A 52 8.19 -1.70 -10.75
CA GLN A 52 7.74 -2.86 -11.48
C GLN A 52 8.78 -3.97 -11.34
N GLY A 53 8.32 -5.19 -11.02
CA GLY A 53 9.19 -6.36 -11.02
C GLY A 53 9.31 -6.98 -12.40
N THR A 54 10.38 -7.73 -12.65
CA THR A 54 10.53 -8.48 -13.91
C THR A 54 9.77 -9.81 -13.89
N SER A 55 9.29 -10.24 -12.73
CA SER A 55 8.46 -11.43 -12.55
C SER A 55 7.25 -11.17 -11.64
N ILE A 56 6.32 -12.13 -11.55
CA ILE A 56 5.15 -12.01 -10.67
C ILE A 56 5.49 -11.94 -9.18
N LYS A 57 6.70 -12.36 -8.80
CA LYS A 57 7.21 -12.32 -7.43
C LYS A 57 8.05 -11.09 -7.14
N GLU A 58 8.32 -10.28 -8.16
CA GLU A 58 9.13 -9.09 -8.08
C GLU A 58 8.25 -7.84 -8.17
N GLY A 59 8.79 -6.72 -7.70
CA GLY A 59 8.09 -5.44 -7.69
C GLY A 59 7.27 -5.22 -6.43
N HIS A 60 6.89 -3.97 -6.23
CA HIS A 60 6.21 -3.53 -5.02
C HIS A 60 5.54 -2.17 -5.24
N GLY A 61 4.68 -1.80 -4.30
CA GLY A 61 4.00 -0.51 -4.28
C GLY A 61 2.85 -0.44 -5.28
N LEU A 62 2.38 0.78 -5.51
CA LEU A 62 1.17 1.03 -6.29
C LEU A 62 1.31 0.61 -7.75
N VAL A 63 2.49 0.76 -8.35
CA VAL A 63 2.73 0.33 -9.74
C VAL A 63 2.51 -1.18 -9.90
N HIS A 64 3.00 -1.98 -8.95
CA HIS A 64 2.83 -3.42 -8.98
C HIS A 64 1.35 -3.83 -8.84
N ILE A 65 0.60 -3.15 -7.96
CA ILE A 65 -0.84 -3.40 -7.79
C ILE A 65 -1.61 -3.05 -9.06
N LEU A 66 -1.32 -1.90 -9.69
CA LEU A 66 -1.97 -1.47 -10.93
C LEU A 66 -1.79 -2.47 -12.08
N GLU A 67 -0.63 -3.11 -12.15
CA GLU A 67 -0.32 -4.04 -13.23
C GLU A 67 -0.90 -5.44 -13.01
N LYS A 68 -0.90 -5.92 -11.77
CA LYS A 68 -1.30 -7.29 -11.44
C LYS A 68 -2.75 -7.40 -10.99
N HIS A 69 -3.24 -6.39 -10.30
CA HIS A 69 -4.55 -6.36 -9.67
C HIS A 69 -5.25 -4.99 -9.86
N PRO A 70 -5.39 -4.48 -11.10
CA PRO A 70 -6.04 -3.20 -11.35
C PRO A 70 -7.47 -3.14 -10.79
N GLU A 71 -8.16 -4.28 -10.70
CA GLU A 71 -9.51 -4.40 -10.16
C GLU A 71 -9.61 -4.05 -8.67
N ILE A 72 -8.49 -4.07 -7.93
CA ILE A 72 -8.50 -3.80 -6.49
C ILE A 72 -8.34 -2.31 -6.16
N ILE A 73 -7.92 -1.48 -7.12
CA ILE A 73 -7.53 -0.09 -6.88
C ILE A 73 -8.68 0.74 -6.28
N SER A 74 -9.92 0.53 -6.74
CA SER A 74 -11.09 1.22 -6.23
C SER A 74 -11.51 0.78 -4.82
N GLU A 75 -11.06 -0.41 -4.39
CA GLU A 75 -11.37 -0.98 -3.07
C GLU A 75 -10.18 -0.87 -2.10
N LEU A 76 -9.00 -0.48 -2.59
CA LEU A 76 -7.75 -0.49 -1.84
C LEU A 76 -7.83 0.27 -0.51
N ALA A 77 -8.42 1.47 -0.54
CA ALA A 77 -8.63 2.24 0.68
C ALA A 77 -9.55 1.51 1.67
N LYS A 78 -10.65 0.92 1.19
CA LYS A 78 -11.59 0.18 2.04
C LYS A 78 -10.95 -1.08 2.63
N ILE A 79 -10.15 -1.81 1.88
CA ILE A 79 -9.41 -2.98 2.40
C ILE A 79 -8.54 -2.53 3.58
N ILE A 80 -7.77 -1.46 3.40
CA ILE A 80 -6.85 -0.95 4.42
C ILE A 80 -7.59 -0.36 5.61
N ILE A 81 -8.81 0.15 5.47
CA ILE A 81 -9.57 0.76 6.58
C ILE A 81 -10.43 -0.28 7.33
N GLU A 82 -11.07 -1.18 6.60
CA GLU A 82 -12.13 -2.07 7.13
C GLU A 82 -11.65 -3.51 7.37
N GLY A 83 -10.57 -3.94 6.70
CA GLY A 83 -10.10 -5.33 6.81
C GLY A 83 -9.48 -5.67 8.17
N VAL A 84 -9.45 -6.95 8.51
CA VAL A 84 -8.88 -7.48 9.75
C VAL A 84 -7.35 -7.60 9.63
N VAL A 85 -6.60 -7.20 10.65
CA VAL A 85 -5.13 -7.28 10.66
C VAL A 85 -4.66 -8.67 11.11
N TYR A 86 -3.78 -9.27 10.31
CA TYR A 86 -3.05 -10.49 10.64
C TYR A 86 -1.56 -10.21 10.59
N LYS A 87 -0.83 -10.50 11.68
CA LYS A 87 0.63 -10.43 11.67
C LYS A 87 1.20 -11.62 10.90
N GLN A 88 2.16 -11.36 10.02
CA GLN A 88 2.87 -12.37 9.25
C GLN A 88 4.37 -12.21 9.51
N GLY A 89 4.86 -12.79 10.60
CA GLY A 89 6.24 -12.60 11.05
C GLY A 89 6.45 -11.23 11.70
N ASN A 90 7.70 -10.77 11.73
CA ASN A 90 8.11 -9.56 12.46
C ASN A 90 8.09 -8.30 11.59
N ASP A 91 8.21 -8.45 10.28
CA ASP A 91 8.41 -7.37 9.31
C ASP A 91 7.20 -7.17 8.37
N ARG A 92 6.15 -7.99 8.51
CA ARG A 92 5.00 -7.95 7.62
C ARG A 92 3.68 -8.19 8.35
N LEU A 93 2.65 -7.53 7.84
CA LEU A 93 1.26 -7.76 8.20
C LEU A 93 0.38 -7.81 6.95
N LEU A 94 -0.72 -8.53 7.07
CA LEU A 94 -1.78 -8.61 6.06
C LEU A 94 -3.02 -7.94 6.63
N ILE A 95 -3.72 -7.19 5.79
CA ILE A 95 -5.06 -6.67 6.08
C ILE A 95 -6.01 -7.39 5.14
N VAL A 96 -6.94 -8.17 5.69
CA VAL A 96 -7.83 -9.04 4.91
C VAL A 96 -9.27 -8.57 5.08
N LYS A 97 -9.93 -8.24 3.98
CA LYS A 97 -11.36 -7.92 3.92
C LYS A 97 -12.08 -9.05 3.19
N ASN A 98 -13.00 -9.73 3.88
CA ASN A 98 -13.87 -10.71 3.26
C ASN A 98 -14.96 -9.98 2.45
N VAL A 99 -15.18 -10.39 1.21
CA VAL A 99 -16.15 -9.77 0.27
C VAL A 99 -17.17 -10.78 -0.28
N GLY A 100 -17.25 -11.97 0.33
CA GLY A 100 -18.14 -13.05 -0.07
C GLY A 100 -17.70 -14.38 0.53
N GLU A 101 -18.51 -15.43 0.28
CA GLU A 101 -18.30 -16.76 0.89
C GLU A 101 -16.89 -17.33 0.63
N ASP A 102 -16.36 -17.16 -0.59
CA ASP A 102 -15.03 -17.66 -1.00
C ASP A 102 -14.18 -16.57 -1.67
N LYS A 103 -14.24 -15.33 -1.16
CA LYS A 103 -13.44 -14.23 -1.73
C LYS A 103 -12.91 -13.30 -0.66
N ASN A 104 -11.60 -13.14 -0.65
CA ASN A 104 -10.89 -12.21 0.20
C ASN A 104 -10.17 -11.17 -0.64
N GLN A 105 -10.12 -9.96 -0.12
CA GLN A 105 -9.25 -8.90 -0.61
C GLN A 105 -8.15 -8.70 0.41
N VAL A 106 -6.90 -8.77 -0.04
CA VAL A 106 -5.72 -8.74 0.83
C VAL A 106 -4.89 -7.52 0.49
N ALA A 107 -4.49 -6.75 1.50
CA ALA A 107 -3.46 -5.74 1.41
C ALA A 107 -2.26 -6.16 2.26
N ALA A 108 -1.09 -6.28 1.65
CA ALA A 108 0.14 -6.58 2.34
C ALA A 108 0.88 -5.29 2.70
N VAL A 109 1.28 -5.18 3.97
CA VAL A 109 2.04 -4.05 4.51
C VAL A 109 3.34 -4.57 5.09
N ARG A 110 4.44 -3.92 4.72
CA ARG A 110 5.78 -4.20 5.25
C ARG A 110 6.15 -3.14 6.30
N LEU A 111 6.91 -3.54 7.31
CA LEU A 111 7.28 -2.74 8.49
C LEU A 111 8.74 -2.26 8.46
N ASP A 112 9.49 -2.63 7.43
CA ASP A 112 10.84 -2.14 7.16
C ASP A 112 11.03 -1.75 5.68
N TRP A 113 12.08 -0.96 5.45
CA TRP A 113 12.70 -0.74 4.15
C TRP A 113 14.21 -0.71 4.30
N ASN A 114 14.89 -1.69 3.69
CA ASN A 114 16.35 -1.86 3.77
C ASN A 114 16.88 -1.81 5.21
N GLY A 115 16.20 -2.49 6.14
CA GLY A 115 16.57 -2.54 7.56
C GLY A 115 16.20 -1.31 8.38
N ASN A 116 15.60 -0.27 7.77
CA ASN A 116 15.08 0.89 8.50
C ASN A 116 13.58 0.74 8.73
N GLU A 117 13.09 1.21 9.87
CA GLU A 117 11.65 1.20 10.18
C GLU A 117 10.87 2.00 9.13
N LYS A 118 9.88 1.34 8.50
CA LYS A 118 8.94 1.96 7.58
C LYS A 118 7.69 1.11 7.50
N THR A 119 6.52 1.70 7.77
CA THR A 119 5.24 1.01 7.56
C THR A 119 4.64 1.44 6.22
N TRP A 120 4.56 0.53 5.25
CA TRP A 120 4.15 0.87 3.89
C TRP A 120 3.43 -0.26 3.16
N LEU A 121 2.53 0.12 2.27
CA LEU A 121 1.77 -0.81 1.42
C LEU A 121 2.68 -1.38 0.33
N VAL A 122 2.94 -2.70 0.38
CA VAL A 122 3.82 -3.39 -0.57
C VAL A 122 3.06 -4.00 -1.75
N SER A 123 1.85 -4.52 -1.53
CA SER A 123 0.98 -5.09 -2.58
C SER A 123 -0.46 -5.22 -2.08
N ALA A 124 -1.41 -5.45 -2.99
CA ALA A 124 -2.78 -5.79 -2.69
C ALA A 124 -3.39 -6.62 -3.84
N PHE A 125 -4.22 -7.60 -3.53
CA PHE A 125 -4.75 -8.57 -4.49
C PHE A 125 -6.04 -9.26 -4.00
N ASN A 126 -6.78 -9.86 -4.94
CA ASN A 126 -7.87 -10.78 -4.61
C ASN A 126 -7.29 -12.17 -4.33
N GLU A 127 -7.72 -12.79 -3.24
CA GLU A 127 -7.43 -14.17 -2.88
C GLU A 127 -8.73 -14.98 -2.95
N PRO A 128 -8.75 -16.11 -3.68
CA PRO A 128 -9.89 -17.02 -3.72
C PRO A 128 -10.08 -17.79 -2.41
#